data_AF-A0A8T4S5L8-F1
#
_entry.id   AF-A0A8T4S5L8-F1
#
_cell.length_a   1.000
_cell.length_b   1.000
_cell.length_c   1.000
_cell.angle_alpha   90.00
_cell.angle_beta   90.00
_cell.angle_gamma   90.00
#
_symmetry.space_group_name_H-M   'P 1'
#
loop_
_entity.id
_entity.type
_entity.pdbx_description
1 polymer ?
#
loop_
_entity_poly.entity_id
_entity_poly.type
_entity_poly.pdbx_seq_one_letter_code
_entity_poly.pdbx_strand_id
1 'polypeptide(L)'
;MWYAAFGWKENPFSIKTNTRLFGLDSKKTELINYILSSDICFLNGPTGVGKSSLMKLIEKELKNHKVIYLDAAEVDEGFSITKYLQKSNNIWNKLAGKKFPDNVVILLDESQECDADLVKALKLHWDHDNIKSIVITQINPNLDGFSESFKSRIGNRIVKIDRIPKSDAFNLVDFRTKNKSPFENPAVEAIIEYSDYNPRKILETCEIICGKLYKKKTKNINVSDVKNVLKQFDNKEAKDLNNKEIEKKNKTAEIQIETNLKLSPMEKKILDGLKSEDKTAQQLAGTLSTTEGSVGKQLSKLMKKKMIKITDPERPKRYGIINQNTL
;
A
#
# COMPACT_ATOMS: atom_id res chain seq x y z
N MET A 1 -9.42 -14.64 -25.01
CA MET A 1 -9.52 -14.50 -23.54
C MET A 1 -9.61 -15.89 -22.92
N TRP A 2 -8.86 -16.18 -21.86
CA TRP A 2 -8.68 -17.55 -21.36
C TRP A 2 -9.99 -18.16 -20.80
N TYR A 3 -10.83 -17.37 -20.13
CA TYR A 3 -12.06 -17.84 -19.48
C TYR A 3 -13.12 -18.33 -20.47
N ALA A 4 -13.12 -17.81 -21.71
CA ALA A 4 -14.01 -18.28 -22.77
C ALA A 4 -13.70 -19.73 -23.19
N ALA A 5 -12.43 -20.16 -23.09
CA ALA A 5 -12.03 -21.53 -23.37
C ALA A 5 -12.62 -22.54 -22.36
N PHE A 6 -13.01 -22.07 -21.18
CA PHE A 6 -13.68 -22.85 -20.13
C PHE A 6 -15.21 -22.63 -20.14
N GLY A 7 -15.74 -21.93 -21.14
CA GLY A 7 -17.19 -21.74 -21.30
C GLY A 7 -17.81 -20.63 -20.46
N TRP A 8 -17.00 -19.74 -19.87
CA TRP A 8 -17.51 -18.58 -19.14
C TRP A 8 -17.63 -17.33 -20.02
N LYS A 9 -18.65 -16.51 -19.75
CA LYS A 9 -18.87 -15.21 -20.42
C LYS A 9 -17.96 -14.10 -19.87
N GLU A 10 -17.58 -14.22 -18.60
CA GLU A 10 -16.75 -13.27 -17.86
C GLU A 10 -15.75 -14.05 -17.00
N ASN A 11 -14.71 -13.39 -16.48
CA ASN A 11 -13.74 -14.03 -15.59
C ASN A 11 -14.40 -14.34 -14.22
N PRO A 12 -14.65 -15.62 -13.86
CA PRO A 12 -15.27 -15.97 -12.58
C PRO A 12 -14.34 -15.67 -11.39
N PHE A 13 -13.04 -15.58 -11.61
CA PHE A 13 -12.02 -15.39 -10.58
C PHE A 13 -11.57 -13.93 -10.42
N SER A 14 -12.26 -12.98 -11.05
CA SER A 14 -11.93 -11.56 -10.89
C SER A 14 -11.97 -11.15 -9.41
N ILE A 15 -10.85 -10.62 -8.92
CA ILE A 15 -10.66 -10.09 -7.57
C ILE A 15 -11.21 -8.69 -7.35
N LYS A 16 -11.81 -8.08 -8.39
CA LYS A 16 -12.45 -6.77 -8.25
C LYS A 16 -13.53 -6.85 -7.16
N THR A 17 -13.58 -5.79 -6.36
CA THR A 17 -14.56 -5.64 -5.28
C THR A 17 -15.96 -5.90 -5.81
N ASN A 18 -16.66 -6.86 -5.20
CA ASN A 18 -17.99 -7.25 -5.63
C ASN A 18 -18.84 -7.64 -4.41
N THR A 19 -20.16 -7.53 -4.56
CA THR A 19 -21.11 -7.75 -3.46
C THR A 19 -21.58 -9.20 -3.35
N ARG A 20 -20.99 -10.13 -4.12
CA ARG A 20 -21.30 -11.56 -4.07
C ARG A 20 -20.25 -12.23 -3.19
N LEU A 21 -20.42 -12.07 -1.89
CA LEU A 21 -19.54 -12.62 -0.87
C LEU A 21 -19.97 -14.02 -0.48
N PHE A 22 -19.00 -14.85 -0.11
CA PHE A 22 -19.23 -16.19 0.41
C PHE A 22 -18.79 -16.23 1.88
N GLY A 23 -19.59 -16.84 2.76
CA GLY A 23 -19.22 -17.11 4.16
C GLY A 23 -19.19 -15.89 5.10
N LEU A 24 -19.71 -14.72 4.69
CA LEU A 24 -19.66 -13.48 5.48
C LEU A 24 -21.03 -13.00 5.98
N ASP A 25 -22.08 -13.81 5.89
CA ASP A 25 -23.45 -13.40 6.23
C ASP A 25 -23.65 -13.05 7.71
N SER A 26 -23.01 -13.79 8.62
CA SER A 26 -23.05 -13.49 10.05
C SER A 26 -22.37 -12.15 10.35
N LYS A 27 -21.17 -11.94 9.79
CA LYS A 27 -20.38 -10.69 9.94
C LYS A 27 -21.08 -9.48 9.34
N LYS A 28 -21.75 -9.66 8.19
CA LYS A 28 -22.62 -8.66 7.58
C LYS A 28 -23.76 -8.26 8.53
N THR A 29 -24.46 -9.25 9.09
CA THR A 29 -25.58 -9.02 10.00
C THR A 29 -25.13 -8.29 11.26
N GLU A 30 -23.99 -8.69 11.82
CA GLU A 30 -23.36 -8.05 12.98
C GLU A 30 -23.04 -6.57 12.72
N LEU A 31 -22.37 -6.25 11.59
CA LEU A 31 -22.08 -4.87 11.20
C LEU A 31 -23.35 -4.04 11.00
N ILE A 32 -24.36 -4.58 10.31
CA ILE A 32 -25.64 -3.87 10.11
C ILE A 32 -26.29 -3.57 11.47
N ASN A 33 -26.29 -4.52 12.41
CA ASN A 33 -26.85 -4.30 13.73
C ASN A 33 -26.15 -3.16 14.49
N TYR A 34 -24.81 -3.08 14.44
CA TYR A 34 -24.08 -1.94 15.02
C TYR A 34 -24.44 -0.61 14.34
N ILE A 35 -24.56 -0.61 13.01
CA ILE A 35 -24.94 0.60 12.26
C ILE A 35 -26.35 1.08 12.64
N LEU A 36 -27.30 0.15 12.79
CA LEU A 36 -28.67 0.47 13.18
C LEU A 36 -28.75 1.00 14.61
N SER A 37 -27.89 0.50 15.51
CA SER A 37 -27.73 0.98 16.89
C SER A 37 -26.97 2.30 17.00
N SER A 38 -26.58 2.92 15.88
CA SER A 38 -25.81 4.18 15.83
C SER A 38 -24.44 4.08 16.50
N ASP A 39 -23.84 2.89 16.48
CA ASP A 39 -22.53 2.63 17.09
C ASP A 39 -21.37 2.98 16.13
N ILE A 40 -20.19 3.21 16.70
CA ILE A 40 -18.92 3.09 15.96
C ILE A 40 -18.46 1.64 16.07
N CYS A 41 -18.17 0.97 14.96
CA CYS A 41 -17.69 -0.41 14.96
C CYS A 41 -16.41 -0.58 14.13
N PHE A 42 -15.62 -1.57 14.54
CA PHE A 42 -14.34 -1.89 13.92
C PHE A 42 -14.40 -3.22 13.17
N LEU A 43 -14.11 -3.19 11.87
CA LEU A 43 -13.96 -4.36 11.02
C LEU A 43 -12.49 -4.71 10.87
N ASN A 44 -12.03 -5.71 11.61
CA ASN A 44 -10.64 -6.16 11.57
C ASN A 44 -10.48 -7.41 10.70
N GLY A 45 -9.37 -7.49 9.97
CA GLY A 45 -8.99 -8.74 9.30
C GLY A 45 -7.81 -8.57 8.35
N PRO A 46 -7.10 -9.65 8.00
CA PRO A 46 -5.98 -9.61 7.06
C PRO A 46 -6.35 -9.01 5.70
N THR A 47 -5.35 -8.65 4.89
CA THR A 47 -5.59 -8.25 3.49
C THR A 47 -6.19 -9.41 2.69
N GLY A 48 -7.18 -9.13 1.83
CA GLY A 48 -7.75 -10.13 0.92
C GLY A 48 -8.85 -11.03 1.50
N VAL A 49 -9.26 -10.85 2.77
CA VAL A 49 -10.36 -11.61 3.38
C VAL A 49 -11.77 -11.08 3.08
N GLY A 50 -11.87 -9.93 2.40
CA GLY A 50 -13.14 -9.39 1.92
C GLY A 50 -13.70 -8.19 2.69
N LYS A 51 -12.91 -7.48 3.49
CA LYS A 51 -13.33 -6.26 4.22
C LYS A 51 -13.99 -5.22 3.31
N SER A 52 -13.29 -4.74 2.28
CA SER A 52 -13.81 -3.74 1.33
C SER A 52 -15.04 -4.23 0.56
N SER A 53 -15.06 -5.51 0.17
CA SER A 53 -16.24 -6.11 -0.47
C SER A 53 -17.45 -6.16 0.47
N LEU A 54 -17.22 -6.42 1.78
CA LEU A 54 -18.28 -6.40 2.79
C LEU A 54 -18.83 -4.99 3.02
N MET A 55 -17.95 -3.97 3.06
CA MET A 55 -18.39 -2.57 3.10
C MET A 55 -19.23 -2.20 1.89
N LYS A 56 -18.81 -2.58 0.68
CA LYS A 56 -19.60 -2.35 -0.56
C LYS A 56 -20.92 -3.09 -0.57
N LEU A 57 -21.00 -4.25 0.07
CA LEU A 57 -22.27 -4.94 0.26
C LEU A 57 -23.18 -4.16 1.23
N ILE A 58 -22.65 -3.72 2.37
CA ILE A 58 -23.37 -2.90 3.36
C ILE A 58 -23.89 -1.60 2.73
N GLU A 59 -23.07 -0.92 1.93
CA GLU A 59 -23.46 0.29 1.18
C GLU A 59 -24.73 0.08 0.35
N LYS A 60 -24.91 -1.10 -0.27
CA LYS A 60 -26.10 -1.43 -1.07
C LYS A 60 -27.33 -1.79 -0.24
N GLU A 61 -27.13 -2.37 0.94
CA GLU A 61 -28.22 -2.84 1.81
C GLU A 61 -28.84 -1.69 2.63
N LEU A 62 -28.05 -0.67 2.98
CA LEU A 62 -28.48 0.48 3.78
C LEU A 62 -29.23 1.54 2.96
N LYS A 63 -30.32 1.16 2.30
CA LYS A 63 -31.09 2.02 1.38
C LYS A 63 -31.73 3.25 2.05
N ASN A 64 -31.97 3.19 3.36
CA ASN A 64 -32.58 4.28 4.13
C ASN A 64 -31.53 5.20 4.80
N HIS A 65 -30.26 4.99 4.49
CA HIS A 65 -29.15 5.74 5.07
C HIS A 65 -28.38 6.45 3.99
N LYS A 66 -27.77 7.57 4.36
CA LYS A 66 -26.78 8.21 3.51
C LYS A 66 -25.42 7.60 3.79
N VAL A 67 -25.04 6.61 2.97
CA VAL A 67 -23.74 5.97 3.11
C VAL A 67 -22.66 6.79 2.38
N ILE A 68 -21.58 7.10 3.07
CA ILE A 68 -20.39 7.77 2.51
C ILE A 68 -19.23 6.80 2.67
N TYR A 69 -18.73 6.29 1.55
CA TYR A 69 -17.54 5.46 1.50
C TYR A 69 -16.29 6.33 1.33
N LEU A 70 -15.30 6.16 2.20
CA LEU A 70 -14.01 6.84 2.16
C LEU A 70 -12.91 5.78 2.20
N ASP A 71 -12.02 5.78 1.21
CA ASP A 71 -10.76 5.04 1.27
C ASP A 71 -9.69 5.99 1.79
N ALA A 72 -9.20 5.75 3.02
CA ALA A 72 -8.26 6.65 3.68
C ALA A 72 -6.97 6.86 2.86
N ALA A 73 -6.54 5.85 2.09
CA ALA A 73 -5.34 5.94 1.27
C ALA A 73 -5.53 6.86 0.03
N GLU A 74 -6.78 7.15 -0.35
CA GLU A 74 -7.13 7.99 -1.49
C GLU A 74 -7.68 9.37 -1.08
N VAL A 75 -7.75 9.67 0.22
CA VAL A 75 -8.23 10.97 0.71
C VAL A 75 -7.15 12.04 0.50
N ASP A 76 -7.51 13.11 -0.21
CA ASP A 76 -6.63 14.26 -0.45
C ASP A 76 -6.20 14.96 0.86
N GLU A 77 -4.97 15.46 0.89
CA GLU A 77 -4.48 16.31 1.98
C GLU A 77 -5.37 17.55 2.14
N GLY A 78 -5.82 17.81 3.37
CA GLY A 78 -6.75 18.92 3.66
C GLY A 78 -8.22 18.62 3.37
N PHE A 79 -8.57 17.37 3.04
CA PHE A 79 -9.96 16.92 3.04
C PHE A 79 -10.65 17.26 4.36
N SER A 80 -11.86 17.81 4.27
CA SER A 80 -12.66 18.19 5.43
C SER A 80 -13.99 17.47 5.39
N ILE A 81 -14.15 16.48 6.27
CA ILE A 81 -15.40 15.73 6.42
C ILE A 81 -16.57 16.67 6.74
N THR A 82 -16.35 17.73 7.53
CA THR A 82 -17.36 18.74 7.83
C THR A 82 -17.90 19.42 6.57
N LYS A 83 -16.99 19.92 5.71
CA LYS A 83 -17.37 20.55 4.43
C LYS A 83 -18.07 19.54 3.51
N TYR A 84 -17.59 18.29 3.49
CA TYR A 84 -18.20 17.23 2.70
C TYR A 84 -19.65 16.95 3.16
N LEU A 85 -19.88 16.77 4.46
CA LEU A 85 -21.21 16.53 5.02
C LEU A 85 -22.18 17.68 4.72
N GLN A 86 -21.74 18.93 4.91
CA GLN A 86 -22.53 20.13 4.60
C GLN A 86 -22.92 20.23 3.12
N LYS A 87 -21.96 19.98 2.22
CA LYS A 87 -22.21 19.96 0.76
C LYS A 87 -23.18 18.86 0.37
N SER A 88 -23.08 17.71 1.04
CA SER A 88 -23.94 16.57 0.80
C SER A 88 -25.37 16.79 1.34
N ASN A 89 -25.65 17.86 2.08
CA ASN A 89 -26.98 18.09 2.63
C ASN A 89 -27.99 18.52 1.56
N ASN A 90 -29.14 17.85 1.51
CA ASN A 90 -30.20 18.11 0.52
C ASN A 90 -30.88 19.47 0.78
N ILE A 91 -31.45 20.07 -0.27
CA ILE A 91 -32.11 21.39 -0.20
C ILE A 91 -33.25 21.39 0.84
N TRP A 92 -34.05 20.32 0.89
CA TRP A 92 -35.15 20.17 1.86
C TRP A 92 -34.68 20.23 3.31
N ASN A 93 -33.54 19.60 3.62
CA ASN A 93 -32.97 19.64 4.97
C ASN A 93 -32.47 21.04 5.32
N LYS A 94 -31.90 21.76 4.35
CA LYS A 94 -31.48 23.15 4.54
C LYS A 94 -32.68 24.07 4.81
N LEU A 95 -33.81 23.85 4.12
CA LEU A 95 -35.06 24.57 4.36
C LEU A 95 -35.65 24.27 5.74
N ALA A 96 -35.50 23.04 6.23
CA ALA A 96 -35.85 22.66 7.60
C ALA A 96 -34.83 23.14 8.67
N GLY A 97 -33.86 23.98 8.29
CA GLY A 97 -32.84 24.52 9.19
C GLY A 97 -31.74 23.53 9.62
N LYS A 98 -31.72 22.31 9.07
CA LYS A 98 -30.68 21.32 9.38
C LYS A 98 -29.41 21.63 8.61
N LYS A 99 -28.27 21.62 9.32
CA LYS A 99 -26.94 21.85 8.73
C LYS A 99 -26.37 20.62 8.03
N PHE A 100 -26.77 19.42 8.45
CA PHE A 100 -26.22 18.14 7.98
C PHE A 100 -27.35 17.18 7.56
N PRO A 101 -27.06 16.18 6.70
CA PRO A 101 -28.04 15.17 6.33
C PRO A 101 -28.34 14.20 7.48
N ASP A 102 -29.54 13.64 7.46
CA ASP A 102 -29.97 12.63 8.44
C ASP A 102 -29.41 11.23 8.11
N ASN A 103 -29.27 10.38 9.12
CA ASN A 103 -28.90 8.96 8.99
C ASN A 103 -27.61 8.72 8.18
N VAL A 104 -26.59 9.54 8.38
CA VAL A 104 -25.30 9.39 7.71
C VAL A 104 -24.51 8.21 8.29
N VAL A 105 -24.01 7.33 7.43
CA VAL A 105 -23.11 6.23 7.80
C VAL A 105 -21.80 6.43 7.08
N ILE A 106 -20.69 6.48 7.82
CA ILE A 106 -19.35 6.52 7.23
C ILE A 106 -18.78 5.11 7.16
N LEU A 107 -18.32 4.71 5.98
CA LEU A 107 -17.56 3.49 5.76
C LEU A 107 -16.12 3.91 5.44
N LEU A 108 -15.21 3.81 6.42
CA LEU A 108 -13.82 4.24 6.32
C LEU A 108 -12.90 3.03 6.13
N ASP A 109 -12.44 2.81 4.91
CA ASP A 109 -11.55 1.69 4.54
C ASP A 109 -10.09 2.08 4.72
N GLU A 110 -9.24 1.10 5.00
CA GLU A 110 -7.79 1.26 5.22
C GLU A 110 -7.43 2.37 6.21
N SER A 111 -8.18 2.46 7.33
CA SER A 111 -8.17 3.62 8.22
C SER A 111 -6.85 3.83 8.97
N GLN A 112 -5.86 2.93 8.84
CA GLN A 112 -4.50 3.16 9.32
C GLN A 112 -3.78 4.29 8.55
N GLU A 113 -4.24 4.62 7.34
CA GLU A 113 -3.68 5.71 6.53
C GLU A 113 -4.35 7.07 6.84
N CYS A 114 -5.33 7.12 7.76
CA CYS A 114 -5.99 8.37 8.11
C CYS A 114 -5.08 9.33 8.87
N ASP A 115 -5.19 10.62 8.54
CA ASP A 115 -4.65 11.68 9.37
C ASP A 115 -5.47 11.87 10.67
N ALA A 116 -4.81 12.41 11.69
CA ALA A 116 -5.39 12.58 13.02
C ALA A 116 -6.55 13.60 13.05
N ASP A 117 -6.55 14.58 12.15
CA ASP A 117 -7.59 15.62 12.09
C ASP A 117 -8.90 15.05 11.53
N LEU A 118 -8.83 14.18 10.52
CA LEU A 118 -9.98 13.44 9.99
C LEU A 118 -10.58 12.52 11.06
N VAL A 119 -9.76 11.74 11.77
CA VAL A 119 -10.22 10.87 12.87
C VAL A 119 -10.91 11.68 13.96
N LYS A 120 -10.31 12.81 14.36
CA LYS A 120 -10.90 13.72 15.35
C LYS A 120 -12.23 14.31 14.86
N ALA A 121 -12.30 14.75 13.61
CA ALA A 121 -13.51 15.32 13.04
C ALA A 121 -14.65 14.30 12.93
N LEU A 122 -14.34 13.06 12.50
CA LEU A 122 -15.30 11.95 12.47
C LEU A 122 -15.91 11.70 13.86
N LYS A 123 -15.05 11.60 14.88
CA LYS A 123 -15.50 11.44 16.28
C LYS A 123 -16.42 12.57 16.71
N LEU A 124 -16.01 13.82 16.50
CA LEU A 124 -16.80 15.00 16.89
C LEU A 124 -18.15 15.07 16.17
N HIS A 125 -18.22 14.63 14.92
CA HIS A 125 -19.49 14.59 14.21
C HIS A 125 -20.41 13.47 14.70
N TRP A 126 -19.87 12.33 15.08
CA TRP A 126 -20.64 11.26 15.71
C TRP A 126 -21.11 11.64 17.12
N ASP A 127 -20.25 12.22 17.95
CA ASP A 127 -20.61 12.68 19.32
C ASP A 127 -21.73 13.74 19.32
N HIS A 128 -21.93 14.46 18.21
CA HIS A 128 -22.98 15.47 18.03
C HIS A 128 -24.15 15.00 17.13
N ASP A 129 -24.30 13.68 16.92
CA ASP A 129 -25.38 13.07 16.12
C ASP A 129 -25.47 13.55 14.65
N ASN A 130 -24.39 14.13 14.10
CA ASN A 130 -24.33 14.50 12.68
C ASN A 130 -23.98 13.30 11.79
N ILE A 131 -23.32 12.30 12.38
CA ILE A 131 -23.06 10.99 11.78
C ILE A 131 -23.74 9.96 12.68
N LYS A 132 -24.60 9.14 12.09
CA LYS A 132 -25.30 8.09 12.81
C LYS A 132 -24.36 6.96 13.23
N SER A 133 -23.51 6.50 12.32
CA SER A 133 -22.60 5.38 12.60
C SER A 133 -21.33 5.49 11.75
N ILE A 134 -20.25 4.91 12.26
CA ILE A 134 -18.95 4.84 11.58
C ILE A 134 -18.49 3.39 11.61
N VAL A 135 -18.20 2.83 10.43
CA VAL A 135 -17.50 1.55 10.28
C VAL A 135 -16.08 1.87 9.86
N ILE A 136 -15.09 1.46 10.65
CA ILE A 136 -13.68 1.59 10.30
C ILE A 136 -13.09 0.22 9.98
N THR A 137 -12.13 0.14 9.06
CA THR A 137 -11.42 -1.11 8.75
C THR A 137 -9.92 -0.95 8.88
N GLN A 138 -9.26 -1.99 9.40
CA GLN A 138 -7.79 -2.07 9.43
C GLN A 138 -7.33 -3.54 9.36
N ILE A 139 -6.07 -3.70 8.98
CA ILE A 139 -5.36 -4.99 9.08
C ILE A 139 -4.94 -5.26 10.54
N ASN A 140 -4.35 -4.28 11.21
CA ASN A 140 -3.89 -4.41 12.59
C ASN A 140 -5.08 -4.34 13.58
N PRO A 141 -5.20 -5.28 14.55
CA PRO A 141 -6.25 -5.21 15.57
C PRO A 141 -6.13 -4.04 16.57
N ASN A 142 -5.00 -3.33 16.62
CA ASN A 142 -4.73 -2.35 17.69
C ASN A 142 -5.30 -0.94 17.46
N LEU A 143 -6.00 -0.70 16.35
CA LEU A 143 -6.56 0.62 16.02
C LEU A 143 -5.47 1.70 15.98
N ASP A 144 -4.38 1.43 15.27
CA ASP A 144 -3.27 2.36 15.12
C ASP A 144 -3.76 3.68 14.50
N GLY A 145 -3.27 4.81 15.01
CA GLY A 145 -3.71 6.15 14.57
C GLY A 145 -4.96 6.69 15.28
N PHE A 146 -5.64 5.89 16.12
CA PHE A 146 -6.82 6.33 16.87
C PHE A 146 -6.50 6.66 18.33
N SER A 147 -7.11 7.72 18.85
CA SER A 147 -6.99 8.09 20.27
C SER A 147 -7.74 7.12 21.18
N GLU A 148 -7.33 6.99 22.45
CA GLU A 148 -8.04 6.17 23.44
C GLU A 148 -9.51 6.58 23.62
N SER A 149 -9.80 7.89 23.50
CA SER A 149 -11.17 8.41 23.53
C SER A 149 -12.02 8.00 22.33
N PHE A 150 -11.41 7.66 21.19
CA PHE A 150 -12.11 7.08 20.04
C PHE A 150 -12.31 5.58 20.25
N LYS A 151 -11.25 4.87 20.68
CA LYS A 151 -11.28 3.44 20.96
C LYS A 151 -12.34 3.08 22.02
N SER A 152 -12.53 3.93 23.02
CA SER A 152 -13.57 3.73 24.05
C SER A 152 -15.00 3.79 23.48
N ARG A 153 -15.25 4.55 22.41
CA ARG A 153 -16.55 4.57 21.71
C ARG A 153 -16.80 3.27 20.95
N ILE A 154 -15.76 2.71 20.34
CA ILE A 154 -15.82 1.39 19.71
C ILE A 154 -16.11 0.32 20.77
N GLY A 155 -15.36 0.30 21.87
CA GLY A 155 -15.51 -0.71 22.93
C GLY A 155 -15.44 -2.12 22.35
N ASN A 156 -16.45 -2.95 22.62
CA ASN A 156 -16.49 -4.36 22.20
C ASN A 156 -17.09 -4.57 20.80
N ARG A 157 -17.36 -3.50 20.03
CA ARG A 157 -18.02 -3.57 18.72
C ARG A 157 -17.01 -3.87 17.61
N ILE A 158 -16.40 -5.04 17.71
CA ILE A 158 -15.32 -5.49 16.83
C ILE A 158 -15.79 -6.71 16.05
N VAL A 159 -15.92 -6.54 14.73
CA VAL A 159 -16.23 -7.62 13.81
C VAL A 159 -14.93 -8.11 13.20
N LYS A 160 -14.47 -9.30 13.62
CA LYS A 160 -13.27 -9.92 13.06
C LYS A 160 -13.62 -10.80 11.84
N ILE A 161 -12.89 -10.60 10.74
CA ILE A 161 -12.88 -11.48 9.58
C ILE A 161 -11.53 -12.21 9.54
N ASP A 162 -11.60 -13.51 9.74
CA ASP A 162 -10.46 -14.41 9.59
C ASP A 162 -10.39 -14.97 8.16
N ARG A 163 -9.38 -15.80 7.91
CA ARG A 163 -9.27 -16.58 6.67
C ARG A 163 -10.44 -17.55 6.53
N ILE A 164 -10.75 -17.94 5.29
CA ILE A 164 -11.89 -18.83 5.05
C ILE A 164 -11.62 -20.21 5.68
N PRO A 165 -12.57 -20.81 6.40
CA PRO A 165 -12.40 -22.16 6.93
C PRO A 165 -12.13 -23.18 5.80
N LYS A 166 -11.41 -24.26 6.11
CA LYS A 166 -11.12 -25.32 5.12
C LYS A 166 -12.40 -25.89 4.49
N SER A 167 -13.46 -26.08 5.28
CA SER A 167 -14.78 -26.55 4.81
C SER A 167 -15.41 -25.63 3.75
N ASP A 168 -15.09 -24.35 3.83
CA ASP A 168 -15.76 -23.26 3.09
C ASP A 168 -14.94 -22.84 1.86
N ALA A 169 -13.63 -23.08 1.89
CA ALA A 169 -12.70 -22.74 0.82
C ALA A 169 -13.03 -23.41 -0.52
N PHE A 170 -13.49 -24.66 -0.50
CA PHE A 170 -13.97 -25.36 -1.71
C PHE A 170 -15.21 -24.68 -2.29
N ASN A 171 -16.17 -24.39 -1.43
CA ASN A 171 -17.43 -23.78 -1.81
C ASN A 171 -17.23 -22.38 -2.42
N LEU A 172 -16.15 -21.66 -2.07
CA LEU A 172 -15.79 -20.40 -2.73
C LEU A 172 -15.54 -20.59 -4.24
N VAL A 173 -14.76 -21.60 -4.64
CA VAL A 173 -14.43 -21.84 -6.05
C VAL A 173 -15.69 -22.24 -6.83
N ASP A 174 -16.51 -23.11 -6.24
CA ASP A 174 -17.78 -23.55 -6.83
C ASP A 174 -18.79 -22.42 -6.95
N PHE A 175 -18.92 -21.60 -5.90
CA PHE A 175 -19.76 -20.41 -5.89
C PHE A 175 -19.37 -19.44 -7.01
N ARG A 176 -18.06 -19.20 -7.21
CA ARG A 176 -17.55 -18.30 -8.25
C ARG A 176 -17.72 -18.85 -9.66
N THR A 177 -17.59 -20.15 -9.84
CA THR A 177 -17.70 -20.81 -11.15
C THR A 177 -19.11 -21.27 -11.49
N LYS A 178 -20.07 -21.16 -10.56
CA LYS A 178 -21.42 -21.72 -10.65
C LYS A 178 -21.38 -23.23 -10.90
N ASN A 179 -20.56 -23.94 -10.12
CA ASN A 179 -20.33 -25.40 -10.23
C ASN A 179 -19.80 -25.84 -11.60
N LYS A 180 -19.07 -24.95 -12.30
CA LYS A 180 -18.41 -25.26 -13.60
C LYS A 180 -16.90 -25.13 -13.49
N SER A 181 -16.36 -25.48 -12.32
CA SER A 181 -14.92 -25.46 -12.08
C SER A 181 -14.21 -26.45 -13.00
N PRO A 182 -13.12 -26.06 -13.69
CA PRO A 182 -12.30 -26.96 -14.47
C PRO A 182 -11.31 -27.75 -13.60
N PHE A 183 -11.26 -27.47 -12.29
CA PHE A 183 -10.33 -28.10 -11.36
C PHE A 183 -10.92 -29.36 -10.76
N GLU A 184 -10.13 -30.43 -10.70
CA GLU A 184 -10.47 -31.60 -9.89
C GLU A 184 -10.36 -31.26 -8.39
N ASN A 185 -11.08 -31.97 -7.52
CA ASN A 185 -11.06 -31.69 -6.08
C ASN A 185 -9.64 -31.64 -5.47
N PRO A 186 -8.72 -32.58 -5.78
CA PRO A 186 -7.34 -32.49 -5.27
C PRO A 186 -6.56 -31.28 -5.81
N ALA A 187 -6.93 -30.78 -6.99
CA ALA A 187 -6.34 -29.57 -7.56
C ALA A 187 -6.84 -28.31 -6.82
N VAL A 188 -8.13 -28.25 -6.49
CA VAL A 188 -8.72 -27.18 -5.66
C VAL A 188 -8.08 -27.17 -4.27
N GLU A 189 -7.88 -28.34 -3.64
CA GLU A 189 -7.20 -28.44 -2.35
C GLU A 189 -5.79 -27.84 -2.40
N ALA A 190 -4.99 -28.22 -3.40
CA ALA A 190 -3.64 -27.69 -3.57
C ALA A 190 -3.62 -26.16 -3.78
N ILE A 191 -4.62 -25.61 -4.49
CA ILE A 191 -4.77 -24.16 -4.66
C ILE A 191 -5.07 -23.48 -3.32
N ILE A 192 -5.99 -24.05 -2.53
CA ILE A 192 -6.40 -23.51 -1.23
C ILE A 192 -5.23 -23.51 -0.24
N GLU A 193 -4.49 -24.62 -0.17
CA GLU A 193 -3.32 -24.77 0.69
C GLU A 193 -2.21 -23.78 0.30
N TYR A 194 -1.88 -23.68 -0.99
CA TYR A 194 -0.92 -22.69 -1.48
C TYR A 194 -1.36 -21.25 -1.19
N SER A 195 -2.66 -21.01 -1.21
CA SER A 195 -3.26 -19.70 -0.96
C SER A 195 -3.41 -19.38 0.53
N ASP A 196 -3.03 -20.30 1.41
CA ASP A 196 -3.10 -20.15 2.86
C ASP A 196 -4.49 -19.66 3.31
N TYR A 197 -5.53 -20.24 2.69
CA TYR A 197 -6.94 -19.94 2.96
C TYR A 197 -7.32 -18.46 2.81
N ASN A 198 -6.58 -17.68 2.02
CA ASN A 198 -6.92 -16.31 1.70
C ASN A 198 -7.84 -16.24 0.46
N PRO A 199 -9.09 -15.74 0.57
CA PRO A 199 -10.02 -15.73 -0.56
C PRO A 199 -9.50 -15.04 -1.81
N ARG A 200 -8.84 -13.87 -1.67
CA ARG A 200 -8.24 -13.17 -2.81
C ARG A 200 -7.16 -14.04 -3.48
N LYS A 201 -6.22 -14.58 -2.70
CA LYS A 201 -5.12 -15.41 -3.21
C LYS A 201 -5.62 -16.69 -3.87
N ILE A 202 -6.69 -17.31 -3.34
CA ILE A 202 -7.35 -18.49 -3.95
C ILE A 202 -7.80 -18.13 -5.37
N LEU A 203 -8.54 -17.03 -5.53
CA LEU A 203 -9.07 -16.63 -6.82
C LEU A 203 -7.97 -16.21 -7.81
N GLU A 204 -6.97 -15.45 -7.37
CA GLU A 204 -5.79 -15.10 -8.19
C GLU A 204 -5.07 -16.36 -8.68
N THR A 205 -4.87 -17.33 -7.79
CA THR A 205 -4.22 -18.59 -8.11
C THR A 205 -5.03 -19.38 -9.14
N CYS A 206 -6.36 -19.47 -8.96
CA CYS A 206 -7.25 -20.07 -9.97
C CYS A 206 -7.13 -19.37 -11.33
N GLU A 207 -7.13 -18.03 -11.37
CA GLU A 207 -6.98 -17.24 -12.60
C GLU A 207 -5.62 -17.50 -13.27
N ILE A 208 -4.52 -17.48 -12.53
CA ILE A 208 -3.17 -17.73 -13.04
C ILE A 208 -3.10 -19.12 -13.68
N ILE A 209 -3.60 -20.15 -12.99
CA ILE A 209 -3.56 -21.53 -13.47
C ILE A 209 -4.39 -21.67 -14.75
N CYS A 210 -5.62 -21.17 -14.76
CA CYS A 210 -6.46 -21.21 -15.96
C CYS A 210 -5.84 -20.43 -17.12
N GLY A 211 -5.28 -19.25 -16.85
CA GLY A 211 -4.60 -18.40 -17.82
C GLY A 211 -3.35 -19.04 -18.44
N LYS A 212 -2.67 -19.95 -17.72
CA LYS A 212 -1.53 -20.72 -18.23
C LYS A 212 -1.95 -21.97 -19.01
N LEU A 213 -3.03 -22.62 -18.60
CA LEU A 213 -3.42 -23.94 -19.12
C LEU A 213 -4.45 -23.89 -20.26
N TYR A 214 -5.18 -22.79 -20.46
CA TYR A 214 -6.26 -22.74 -21.46
C TYR A 214 -5.84 -23.13 -22.89
N LYS A 215 -4.58 -22.88 -23.28
CA LYS A 215 -4.06 -23.24 -24.62
C LYS A 215 -3.86 -24.73 -24.81
N LYS A 216 -3.65 -25.49 -23.73
CA LYS A 216 -3.47 -26.94 -23.78
C LYS A 216 -4.78 -27.70 -24.07
N LYS A 217 -5.92 -26.99 -24.16
CA LYS A 217 -7.27 -27.56 -24.35
C LYS A 217 -7.64 -28.63 -23.31
N THR A 218 -6.98 -28.63 -22.16
CA THR A 218 -7.29 -29.50 -21.02
C THR A 218 -8.59 -29.03 -20.39
N LYS A 219 -9.64 -29.86 -20.46
CA LYS A 219 -10.93 -29.56 -19.82
C LYS A 219 -10.91 -29.76 -18.31
N ASN A 220 -10.06 -30.67 -17.83
CA ASN A 220 -9.88 -31.00 -16.43
C ASN A 220 -8.43 -30.67 -16.02
N ILE A 221 -8.28 -29.87 -14.98
CA ILE A 221 -7.00 -29.46 -14.41
C ILE A 221 -6.80 -30.28 -13.13
N ASN A 222 -5.78 -31.14 -13.13
CA ASN A 222 -5.46 -32.00 -12.00
C ASN A 222 -4.39 -31.36 -11.08
N VAL A 223 -4.08 -32.04 -9.98
CA VAL A 223 -3.10 -31.56 -8.99
C VAL A 223 -1.68 -31.39 -9.55
N SER A 224 -1.27 -32.22 -10.52
CA SER A 224 0.06 -32.12 -11.15
C SER A 224 0.17 -30.85 -11.99
N ASP A 225 -0.89 -30.51 -12.75
CA ASP A 225 -0.96 -29.28 -13.51
C ASP A 225 -0.83 -28.04 -12.62
N VAL A 226 -1.55 -28.01 -11.49
CA VAL A 226 -1.47 -26.95 -10.49
C VAL A 226 -0.05 -26.80 -9.97
N LYS A 227 0.55 -27.88 -9.44
CA LYS A 227 1.91 -27.86 -8.87
C LYS A 227 2.95 -27.40 -9.89
N ASN A 228 2.82 -27.81 -11.15
CA ASN A 228 3.72 -27.39 -12.21
C ASN A 228 3.64 -25.87 -12.49
N VAL A 229 2.43 -25.29 -12.50
CA VAL A 229 2.26 -23.85 -12.68
C VAL A 229 2.78 -23.07 -11.48
N LEU A 230 2.47 -23.52 -10.25
CA LEU A 230 2.91 -22.86 -9.02
C LEU A 230 4.44 -22.85 -8.91
N LYS A 231 5.11 -23.98 -9.20
CA LYS A 231 6.58 -24.05 -9.23
C LYS A 231 7.20 -23.06 -10.21
N GLN A 232 6.57 -22.82 -11.36
CA GLN A 232 7.05 -21.80 -12.31
C GLN A 232 6.88 -20.38 -11.76
N PHE A 233 5.81 -20.14 -11.00
CA PHE A 233 5.52 -18.85 -10.40
C PHE A 233 6.50 -18.52 -9.27
N ASP A 234 6.71 -19.45 -8.33
CA ASP A 234 7.65 -19.29 -7.21
C ASP A 234 9.08 -19.03 -7.72
N ASN A 235 9.51 -19.75 -8.75
CA ASN A 235 10.82 -19.54 -9.39
C ASN A 235 10.97 -18.15 -10.03
N LYS A 236 9.86 -17.56 -10.49
CA LYS A 236 9.86 -16.21 -11.07
C LYS A 236 9.91 -15.16 -9.96
N GLU A 237 9.08 -15.29 -8.92
CA GLU A 237 9.08 -14.36 -7.79
C GLU A 237 10.43 -14.33 -7.08
N ALA A 238 11.06 -15.49 -6.87
CA ALA A 238 12.39 -15.57 -6.27
C ALA A 238 13.46 -14.82 -7.10
N LYS A 239 13.38 -14.89 -8.43
CA LYS A 239 14.28 -14.14 -9.33
C LYS A 239 14.02 -12.64 -9.28
N ASP A 240 12.75 -12.24 -9.29
CA ASP A 240 12.34 -10.83 -9.26
C ASP A 240 12.74 -10.17 -7.92
N LEU A 241 12.61 -10.89 -6.80
CA LEU A 241 13.06 -10.43 -5.48
C LEU A 241 14.58 -10.25 -5.43
N ASN A 242 15.35 -11.22 -5.91
CA ASN A 242 16.80 -11.12 -5.96
C ASN A 242 17.27 -9.91 -6.80
N ASN A 243 16.64 -9.69 -7.96
CA ASN A 243 16.94 -8.53 -8.80
C ASN A 243 16.65 -7.20 -8.10
N LYS A 244 15.50 -7.07 -7.41
CA LYS A 244 15.16 -5.87 -6.64
C LYS A 244 16.14 -5.61 -5.48
N GLU A 245 16.62 -6.66 -4.82
CA GLU A 245 17.63 -6.51 -3.77
C GLU A 245 18.97 -6.02 -4.32
N ILE A 246 19.38 -6.52 -5.48
CA ILE A 246 20.59 -6.05 -6.19
C ILE A 246 20.43 -4.58 -6.58
N GLU A 247 19.29 -4.18 -7.15
CA GLU A 247 19.00 -2.77 -7.49
C GLU A 247 19.01 -1.86 -6.26
N LYS A 248 18.43 -2.30 -5.13
CA LYS A 248 18.47 -1.53 -3.87
C LYS A 248 19.89 -1.37 -3.34
N LYS A 249 20.72 -2.42 -3.40
CA LYS A 249 22.14 -2.36 -2.99
C LYS A 249 22.92 -1.37 -3.86
N ASN A 250 22.71 -1.41 -5.18
CA ASN A 250 23.37 -0.48 -6.11
C ASN A 250 22.93 0.97 -5.88
N LYS A 251 21.62 1.23 -5.74
CA LYS A 251 21.10 2.57 -5.43
C LYS A 251 21.59 3.08 -4.06
N THR A 252 21.71 2.22 -3.06
CA THR A 252 22.22 2.62 -1.74
C THR A 252 23.71 2.94 -1.81
N ALA A 253 24.49 2.23 -2.64
CA ALA A 253 25.89 2.55 -2.89
C ALA A 253 26.05 3.90 -3.60
N GLU A 254 25.19 4.20 -4.58
CA GLU A 254 25.18 5.50 -5.28
C GLU A 254 24.72 6.65 -4.38
N ILE A 255 23.65 6.46 -3.60
CA ILE A 255 23.12 7.49 -2.69
C ILE A 255 24.08 7.76 -1.52
N GLN A 256 24.75 6.74 -0.97
CA GLN A 256 25.77 6.97 0.07
C GLN A 256 26.97 7.79 -0.43
N ILE A 257 27.26 7.76 -1.74
CA ILE A 257 28.28 8.62 -2.35
C ILE A 257 27.79 10.07 -2.47
N GLU A 258 26.50 10.30 -2.77
CA GLU A 258 25.93 11.65 -2.89
C GLU A 258 25.53 12.31 -1.55
N THR A 259 24.97 11.59 -0.58
CA THR A 259 24.32 12.21 0.58
C THR A 259 25.22 12.48 1.79
N ASN A 260 26.45 11.93 1.87
CA ASN A 260 27.32 12.07 3.04
C ASN A 260 28.43 13.13 2.94
N LEU A 261 28.54 13.85 1.81
CA LEU A 261 29.54 14.90 1.66
C LEU A 261 28.87 16.22 1.30
N LYS A 262 28.25 16.86 2.31
CA LYS A 262 27.85 18.27 2.18
C LYS A 262 29.12 19.12 1.99
N LEU A 263 29.46 19.35 0.73
CA LEU A 263 30.57 20.21 0.34
C LEU A 263 30.14 21.67 0.44
N SER A 264 30.98 22.47 1.08
CA SER A 264 30.85 23.91 1.01
C SER A 264 31.04 24.40 -0.43
N PRO A 265 30.50 25.58 -0.79
CA PRO A 265 30.68 26.15 -2.12
C PRO A 265 32.16 26.27 -2.54
N MET A 266 33.06 26.55 -1.59
CA MET A 266 34.50 26.65 -1.86
C MET A 266 35.15 25.27 -2.12
N GLU A 267 34.74 24.24 -1.39
CA GLU A 267 35.20 22.86 -1.63
C GLU A 267 34.79 22.39 -3.04
N LYS A 268 33.57 22.71 -3.49
CA LYS A 268 33.11 22.41 -4.86
C LYS A 268 33.96 23.11 -5.91
N LYS A 269 34.20 24.41 -5.76
CA LYS A 269 35.04 25.20 -6.68
C LYS A 269 36.48 24.69 -6.76
N ILE A 270 37.04 24.22 -5.65
CA ILE A 270 38.37 23.60 -5.63
C ILE A 270 38.37 22.29 -6.40
N LEU A 271 37.37 21.42 -6.19
CA LEU A 271 37.26 20.17 -6.94
C LEU A 271 37.11 20.43 -8.44
N ASP A 272 36.30 21.41 -8.85
CA ASP A 272 36.18 21.80 -10.27
C ASP A 272 37.51 22.29 -10.83
N GLY A 273 38.27 23.09 -10.07
CA GLY A 273 39.59 23.56 -10.46
C GLY A 273 40.63 22.45 -10.63
N LEU A 274 40.42 21.30 -9.99
CA LEU A 274 41.28 20.11 -10.03
C LEU A 274 40.83 19.06 -11.05
N LYS A 275 39.68 19.24 -11.72
CA LYS A 275 39.19 18.28 -12.74
C LYS A 275 40.12 18.21 -13.95
N SER A 276 40.76 19.31 -14.32
CA SER A 276 41.58 19.41 -15.53
C SER A 276 43.02 18.94 -15.34
N GLU A 277 43.60 19.20 -14.16
CA GLU A 277 45.01 18.90 -13.85
C GLU A 277 45.28 19.09 -12.35
N ASP A 278 46.40 18.54 -11.88
CA ASP A 278 46.88 18.73 -10.52
C ASP A 278 47.42 20.15 -10.31
N LYS A 279 47.02 20.81 -9.22
CA LYS A 279 47.39 22.20 -8.94
C LYS A 279 47.99 22.39 -7.56
N THR A 280 48.82 23.41 -7.41
CA THR A 280 49.29 23.89 -6.11
C THR A 280 48.22 24.72 -5.41
N ALA A 281 48.36 24.91 -4.09
CA ALA A 281 47.46 25.78 -3.33
C ALA A 281 47.47 27.23 -3.86
N GLN A 282 48.64 27.72 -4.28
CA GLN A 282 48.80 29.06 -4.87
C GLN A 282 48.09 29.21 -6.22
N GLN A 283 48.18 28.21 -7.10
CA GLN A 283 47.49 28.23 -8.40
C GLN A 283 45.96 28.23 -8.24
N LEU A 284 45.45 27.41 -7.31
CA LEU A 284 44.03 27.37 -6.97
C LEU A 284 43.57 28.70 -6.34
N ALA A 285 44.39 29.31 -5.49
CA ALA A 285 44.09 30.62 -4.89
C ALA A 285 43.99 31.73 -5.95
N GLY A 286 44.90 31.75 -6.91
CA GLY A 286 44.85 32.67 -8.06
C GLY A 286 43.59 32.48 -8.90
N THR A 287 43.23 31.23 -9.21
CA THR A 287 42.04 30.90 -10.01
C THR A 287 40.73 31.29 -9.30
N LEU A 288 40.68 31.12 -7.98
CA LEU A 288 39.48 31.35 -7.17
C LEU A 288 39.40 32.75 -6.56
N SER A 289 40.37 33.63 -6.88
CA SER A 289 40.49 34.98 -6.35
C SER A 289 40.41 35.02 -4.81
N THR A 290 41.16 34.16 -4.14
CA THR A 290 41.19 34.03 -2.68
C THR A 290 42.63 33.86 -2.17
N THR A 291 42.83 33.73 -0.87
CA THR A 291 44.18 33.55 -0.29
C THR A 291 44.61 32.08 -0.29
N GLU A 292 45.91 31.83 -0.43
CA GLU A 292 46.49 30.47 -0.38
C GLU A 292 46.14 29.76 0.94
N GLY A 293 46.15 30.47 2.07
CA GLY A 293 45.76 29.92 3.37
C GLY A 293 44.31 29.44 3.43
N SER A 294 43.38 30.15 2.77
CA SER A 294 41.97 29.75 2.67
C SER A 294 41.83 28.45 1.88
N VAL A 295 42.50 28.37 0.73
CA VAL A 295 42.54 27.16 -0.12
C VAL A 295 43.16 25.99 0.62
N GLY A 296 44.32 26.18 1.28
CA GLY A 296 45.00 25.15 2.05
C GLY A 296 44.10 24.52 3.13
N LYS A 297 43.29 25.34 3.81
CA LYS A 297 42.31 24.86 4.80
C LYS A 297 41.23 23.97 4.18
N GLN A 298 40.74 24.31 2.99
CA GLN A 298 39.72 23.51 2.30
C GLN A 298 40.31 22.25 1.67
N LEU A 299 41.52 22.31 1.09
CA LEU A 299 42.26 21.14 0.61
C LEU A 299 42.47 20.13 1.74
N SER A 300 42.81 20.60 2.95
CA SER A 300 42.93 19.74 4.13
C SER A 300 41.62 19.03 4.49
N LYS A 301 40.47 19.70 4.34
CA LYS A 301 39.15 19.10 4.57
C LYS A 301 38.78 18.10 3.47
N LEU A 302 39.05 18.42 2.21
CA LEU A 302 38.81 17.53 1.07
C LEU A 302 39.68 16.27 1.13
N MET A 303 40.92 16.37 1.60
CA MET A 303 41.78 15.21 1.86
C MET A 303 41.22 14.33 2.99
N LYS A 304 40.71 14.92 4.08
CA LYS A 304 40.03 14.16 5.16
C LYS A 304 38.77 13.46 4.66
N LYS A 305 38.05 14.09 3.73
CA LYS A 305 36.89 13.52 3.03
C LYS A 305 37.28 12.51 1.93
N LYS A 306 38.57 12.23 1.76
CA LYS A 306 39.14 11.32 0.74
C LYS A 306 38.73 11.66 -0.70
N MET A 307 38.53 12.95 -0.99
CA MET A 307 38.17 13.41 -2.34
C MET A 307 39.38 13.78 -3.18
N ILE A 308 40.47 14.20 -2.53
CA ILE A 308 41.72 14.60 -3.18
C ILE A 308 42.91 14.01 -2.41
N LYS A 309 44.06 13.91 -3.08
CA LYS A 309 45.35 13.48 -2.53
C LYS A 309 46.46 14.46 -2.93
N ILE A 310 47.58 14.40 -2.20
CA ILE A 310 48.83 15.04 -2.65
C ILE A 310 49.42 14.13 -3.74
N THR A 311 49.62 14.69 -4.93
CA THR A 311 50.20 13.97 -6.07
C THR A 311 51.70 14.22 -6.20
N ASP A 312 52.17 15.37 -5.72
CA ASP A 312 53.59 15.72 -5.59
C ASP A 312 53.87 16.31 -4.19
N PRO A 313 54.69 15.65 -3.37
CA PRO A 313 54.99 16.10 -2.00
C PRO A 313 56.06 17.20 -1.93
N GLU A 314 56.82 17.47 -3.01
CA GLU A 314 57.84 18.53 -3.04
C GLU A 314 57.20 19.92 -2.88
N ARG A 315 57.96 20.90 -2.37
CA ARG A 315 57.42 22.25 -2.15
C ARG A 315 57.58 23.11 -3.40
N PRO A 316 56.49 23.74 -3.91
CA PRO A 316 55.11 23.71 -3.39
C PRO A 316 54.33 22.43 -3.77
N LYS A 317 53.58 21.87 -2.80
CA LYS A 317 52.83 20.62 -2.96
C LYS A 317 51.76 20.72 -4.06
N ARG A 318 51.55 19.63 -4.80
CA ARG A 318 50.45 19.50 -5.79
C ARG A 318 49.36 18.57 -5.30
N TYR A 319 48.12 18.90 -5.65
CA TYR A 319 46.92 18.17 -5.24
C TYR A 319 46.13 17.72 -6.46
N GLY A 320 45.57 16.51 -6.40
CA GLY A 320 44.76 15.90 -7.46
C GLY A 320 43.60 15.07 -6.92
N ILE A 321 42.59 14.79 -7.74
CA ILE A 321 41.37 14.03 -7.35
C ILE A 321 41.70 12.52 -7.23
N ILE A 322 41.12 11.82 -6.26
CA ILE A 322 41.44 10.40 -5.99
C ILE A 322 40.81 9.42 -7.01
N ASN A 323 39.68 9.74 -7.64
CA ASN A 323 39.06 8.97 -8.72
C ASN A 323 38.20 9.88 -9.62
N GLN A 324 38.44 9.90 -10.93
CA GLN A 324 37.66 10.72 -11.88
C GLN A 324 36.25 10.15 -12.17
N ASN A 325 36.00 8.87 -11.87
CA ASN A 325 34.72 8.19 -12.17
C ASN A 325 33.68 8.31 -11.04
N THR A 326 33.91 9.14 -10.02
CA THR A 326 33.08 9.20 -8.80
C THR A 326 32.59 10.62 -8.46
N LEU A 327 32.77 11.58 -9.38
CA LEU A 327 32.33 12.98 -9.29
C LEU A 327 31.46 13.32 -10.49
#